data_AF-A0A961U7E8-F1
#
_entry.id   AF-A0A961U7E8-F1
#
_cell.length_a   1.000
_cell.length_b   1.000
_cell.length_c   1.000
_cell.angle_alpha   90.00
_cell.angle_beta   90.00
_cell.angle_gamma   90.00
#
_symmetry.space_group_name_H-M   'P 1'
#
loop_
_entity.id
_entity.type
_entity.pdbx_description
1 polymer ?
#
loop_
_entity_poly.entity_id
_entity_poly.type
_entity_poly.pdbx_seq_one_letter_code
_entity_poly.pdbx_strand_id
1 'polypeptide(L)'
;MASENTSTTHTEGTDTAASGAATHATGTDATHATGGDAMAPATGDLHTSTGTADHGGGHGGTFPPFDSSNYPSQLVWLAITFGLFYYLMAKVVLPRIAQTLEQRHDRIANDLAEAEKLKGETDAAIASYEQALAEARQKAGDIARTTRDRVQKSIDSERAAAEDSLASKMADAEKHIANVKASALGEVDEIASETAQTLIGMLGGGKATKAELTKALSEVRG
;
A
#
# COMPACT_ATOMS: atom_id res chain seq x y z
N MET A 1 -18.39 -41.60 -8.17
CA MET A 1 -17.95 -42.00 -6.81
C MET A 1 -16.97 -40.94 -6.35
N ALA A 2 -17.19 -40.09 -5.36
CA ALA A 2 -18.28 -39.76 -4.44
C ALA A 2 -17.99 -38.29 -4.06
N SER A 3 -18.91 -37.34 -4.20
CA SER A 3 -19.98 -36.99 -3.25
C SER A 3 -19.48 -36.70 -1.83
N GLU A 4 -19.74 -35.46 -1.40
CA GLU A 4 -20.17 -34.96 -0.07
C GLU A 4 -19.57 -33.55 0.09
N ASN A 5 -20.28 -32.42 -0.08
CA ASN A 5 -21.58 -31.96 0.43
C ASN A 5 -21.66 -31.87 1.96
N THR A 6 -21.61 -30.63 2.46
CA THR A 6 -22.09 -30.19 3.77
C THR A 6 -22.46 -28.71 3.54
N SER A 7 -23.71 -28.35 3.21
CA SER A 7 -24.87 -28.14 4.11
C SER A 7 -24.47 -27.49 5.44
N THR A 8 -25.13 -26.49 6.03
CA THR A 8 -26.34 -25.68 5.78
C THR A 8 -26.36 -24.71 6.98
N THR A 9 -26.90 -23.50 6.82
CA THR A 9 -27.69 -22.71 7.80
C THR A 9 -27.82 -21.30 7.21
N HIS A 10 -28.95 -20.88 6.64
CA HIS A 10 -30.26 -20.62 7.25
C HIS A 10 -30.17 -19.78 8.53
N THR A 11 -30.36 -18.48 8.38
CA THR A 11 -31.06 -17.64 9.38
C THR A 11 -31.89 -16.60 8.64
N GLU A 12 -33.20 -16.77 8.85
CA GLU A 12 -34.32 -15.94 8.47
C GLU A 12 -34.47 -14.76 9.45
N GLY A 13 -35.10 -13.68 8.97
CA GLY A 13 -35.67 -12.61 9.78
C GLY A 13 -34.76 -11.40 9.99
N THR A 14 -35.22 -10.16 10.05
CA THR A 14 -36.55 -9.54 9.94
C THR A 14 -36.28 -8.05 9.91
N ASP A 15 -37.13 -7.28 9.23
CA ASP A 15 -37.42 -5.86 9.49
C ASP A 15 -36.27 -4.83 9.45
N THR A 16 -36.43 -3.81 8.62
CA THR A 16 -36.50 -2.41 9.10
C THR A 16 -36.64 -1.46 7.91
N ALA A 17 -37.82 -0.84 7.87
CA ALA A 17 -38.19 0.43 7.28
C ALA A 17 -37.05 1.35 6.75
N ALA A 18 -37.23 1.79 5.51
CA ALA A 18 -36.69 3.06 5.03
C ALA A 18 -37.78 3.80 4.23
N SER A 19 -38.74 4.37 4.98
CA SER A 19 -39.65 5.41 4.50
C SER A 19 -38.88 6.73 4.49
N GLY A 20 -38.45 7.16 3.31
CA GLY A 20 -37.82 8.46 3.09
C GLY A 20 -38.79 9.37 2.34
N ALA A 21 -39.32 10.38 3.03
CA ALA A 21 -39.73 11.70 2.53
C ALA A 21 -40.78 12.31 3.48
N ALA A 22 -40.34 12.93 4.56
CA ALA A 22 -41.17 13.84 5.34
C ALA A 22 -40.65 15.28 5.17
N THR A 23 -41.18 15.94 4.14
CA THR A 23 -41.16 17.38 3.95
C THR A 23 -42.18 17.97 4.92
N HIS A 24 -41.75 18.76 5.91
CA HIS A 24 -42.65 19.60 6.69
C HIS A 24 -41.95 20.92 7.03
N ALA A 25 -42.15 21.89 6.13
CA ALA A 25 -41.91 23.30 6.38
C ALA A 25 -43.21 24.03 6.05
N THR A 26 -44.03 24.30 7.06
CA THR A 26 -45.11 25.29 6.96
C THR A 26 -45.17 26.01 8.30
N GLY A 27 -44.45 27.13 8.36
CA GLY A 27 -44.69 28.17 9.36
C GLY A 27 -45.98 28.89 8.97
N THR A 28 -46.98 28.72 9.82
CA THR A 28 -48.24 29.46 9.82
C THR A 28 -47.99 30.79 10.52
N ASP A 29 -48.10 31.91 9.79
CA ASP A 29 -48.47 33.19 10.40
C ASP A 29 -49.39 33.92 9.44
N ALA A 30 -50.69 33.70 9.63
CA ALA A 30 -51.74 34.40 8.91
C ALA A 30 -52.10 35.66 9.70
N THR A 31 -51.84 36.77 9.04
CA THR A 31 -52.15 38.15 9.39
C THR A 31 -53.56 38.37 9.94
N HIS A 32 -53.57 39.12 11.04
CA HIS A 32 -54.65 39.76 11.78
C HIS A 32 -55.75 40.37 10.88
N ALA A 33 -56.98 39.84 10.99
CA ALA A 33 -58.18 40.46 10.43
C ALA A 33 -58.89 41.28 11.51
N THR A 34 -58.98 42.58 11.28
CA THR A 34 -59.77 43.55 12.03
C THR A 34 -61.26 43.28 11.84
N GLY A 35 -61.97 43.04 12.93
CA GLY A 35 -63.43 43.01 12.98
C GLY A 35 -63.88 43.62 14.30
N GLY A 36 -64.34 44.87 14.24
CA GLY A 36 -65.00 45.53 15.36
C GLY A 36 -66.46 45.11 15.44
N ASP A 37 -66.94 44.88 16.66
CA ASP A 37 -68.35 45.00 17.00
C ASP A 37 -68.51 45.44 18.45
N ALA A 38 -69.59 46.17 18.68
CA ALA A 38 -69.76 47.17 19.72
C ALA A 38 -70.37 46.66 21.05
N MET A 39 -70.18 47.46 22.11
CA MET A 39 -71.11 47.86 23.20
C MET A 39 -72.00 46.76 23.84
N ALA A 40 -71.98 46.47 25.14
CA ALA A 40 -72.46 47.30 26.26
C ALA A 40 -72.41 46.47 27.59
N PRO A 41 -72.62 47.06 28.79
CA PRO A 41 -71.97 46.69 30.05
C PRO A 41 -72.79 45.77 30.97
N ALA A 42 -72.10 45.01 31.82
CA ALA A 42 -72.68 44.41 33.02
C ALA A 42 -72.07 45.10 34.26
N THR A 43 -72.89 45.95 34.87
CA THR A 43 -72.72 46.54 36.19
C THR A 43 -72.63 45.46 37.26
N GLY A 44 -71.63 45.55 38.14
CA GLY A 44 -71.46 44.66 39.30
C GLY A 44 -70.69 45.36 40.40
N ASP A 45 -71.43 46.12 41.21
CA ASP A 45 -71.23 46.49 42.61
C ASP A 45 -69.80 46.73 43.13
N LEU A 46 -69.47 48.01 43.28
CA LEU A 46 -68.45 48.49 44.21
C LEU A 46 -68.88 48.21 45.65
N HIS A 47 -68.30 47.19 46.28
CA HIS A 47 -68.25 47.09 47.74
C HIS A 47 -67.07 47.92 48.26
N THR A 48 -67.28 49.22 48.47
CA THR A 48 -66.44 50.04 49.36
C THR A 48 -67.02 50.00 50.76
N SER A 49 -66.71 48.95 51.51
CA SER A 49 -66.94 48.88 52.95
C SER A 49 -65.63 49.22 53.67
N THR A 50 -65.44 50.50 53.99
CA THR A 50 -64.47 50.97 54.98
C THR A 50 -64.89 50.45 56.36
N GLY A 51 -64.29 49.32 56.78
CA GLY A 51 -64.33 48.88 58.16
C GLY A 51 -63.21 49.57 58.95
N THR A 52 -63.54 50.65 59.65
CA THR A 52 -62.69 51.22 60.70
C THR A 52 -62.74 50.30 61.93
N ALA A 53 -61.74 49.44 62.07
CA ALA A 53 -61.39 48.86 63.37
C ALA A 53 -60.51 49.89 64.10
N ASP A 54 -61.12 50.56 65.07
CA ASP A 54 -60.45 51.37 66.07
C ASP A 54 -59.56 50.49 66.95
N HIS A 55 -58.25 50.68 66.83
CA HIS A 55 -57.29 50.35 67.88
C HIS A 55 -56.33 51.53 68.03
N GLY A 56 -56.63 52.36 69.04
CA GLY A 56 -55.77 53.44 69.47
C GLY A 56 -54.40 52.97 69.97
N GLY A 57 -53.38 53.77 69.68
CA GLY A 57 -52.10 53.75 70.39
C GLY A 57 -50.86 53.75 69.49
N GLY A 58 -50.38 54.95 69.13
CA GLY A 58 -48.96 55.23 68.88
C GLY A 58 -48.36 54.81 67.52
N HIS A 59 -47.52 55.72 67.00
CA HIS A 59 -46.54 55.58 65.90
C HIS A 59 -47.00 55.98 64.49
N GLY A 60 -46.36 57.04 63.96
CA GLY A 60 -46.41 57.40 62.54
C GLY A 60 -45.75 56.32 61.68
N GLY A 61 -46.49 55.78 60.72
CA GLY A 61 -46.09 54.60 59.95
C GLY A 61 -46.09 54.85 58.44
N THR A 62 -44.94 54.56 57.84
CA THR A 62 -44.64 54.45 56.41
C THR A 62 -45.59 53.53 55.64
N PHE A 63 -45.73 53.76 54.33
CA PHE A 63 -46.52 52.96 53.37
C PHE A 63 -46.28 51.44 53.59
N PRO A 64 -47.33 50.60 53.76
CA PRO A 64 -47.22 49.21 54.20
C PRO A 64 -46.21 48.31 53.45
N PRO A 65 -45.97 48.43 52.13
CA PRO A 65 -44.96 47.63 51.43
C PRO A 65 -43.51 48.15 51.58
N PHE A 66 -43.29 49.30 52.24
CA PHE A 66 -41.95 49.87 52.52
C PHE A 66 -41.65 49.96 54.02
N ASP A 67 -42.24 49.09 54.83
CA ASP A 67 -41.86 48.99 56.24
C ASP A 67 -40.46 48.36 56.36
N SER A 68 -39.46 49.21 56.63
CA SER A 68 -38.05 48.79 56.68
C SER A 68 -37.68 47.78 57.76
N SER A 69 -38.59 47.51 58.71
CA SER A 69 -38.37 46.56 59.81
C SER A 69 -38.26 45.09 59.36
N ASN A 70 -38.83 44.74 58.20
CA ASN A 70 -38.85 43.37 57.67
C ASN A 70 -37.69 43.06 56.68
N TYR A 71 -36.99 44.07 56.15
CA TYR A 71 -35.85 43.87 55.25
C TYR A 71 -34.70 43.07 55.87
N PRO A 72 -34.30 43.26 57.14
CA PRO A 72 -33.23 42.47 57.74
C PRO A 72 -33.54 40.97 57.77
N SER A 73 -34.78 40.59 58.11
CA SER A 73 -35.18 39.18 58.13
C SER A 73 -35.18 38.58 56.71
N GLN A 74 -35.65 39.34 55.72
CA GLN A 74 -35.63 38.91 54.32
C GLN A 74 -34.20 38.76 53.78
N LEU A 75 -33.29 39.66 54.14
CA LEU A 75 -31.88 39.58 53.77
C LEU A 75 -31.17 38.40 54.44
N VAL A 76 -31.47 38.11 55.71
CA VAL A 76 -30.93 36.93 56.41
C VAL A 76 -31.39 35.65 55.72
N TRP A 77 -32.68 35.53 55.40
CA TRP A 77 -33.20 34.35 54.70
C TRP A 77 -32.67 34.24 53.26
N LEU A 78 -32.55 35.36 52.55
CA LEU A 78 -31.93 35.43 51.23
C LEU A 78 -30.47 34.96 51.30
N ALA A 79 -29.70 35.42 52.29
CA ALA A 79 -28.32 35.00 52.48
C ALA A 79 -28.19 33.50 52.79
N ILE A 80 -29.10 32.94 53.61
CA ILE A 80 -29.13 31.51 53.92
C ILE A 80 -29.42 30.68 52.67
N THR A 81 -30.48 31.02 51.94
CA THR A 81 -30.90 30.29 50.73
C THR A 81 -29.90 30.45 49.58
N PHE A 82 -29.41 31.66 49.34
CA PHE A 82 -28.38 31.93 48.34
C PHE A 82 -27.05 31.26 48.71
N GLY A 83 -26.65 31.27 49.99
CA GLY A 83 -25.47 30.59 50.48
C GLY A 83 -25.55 29.08 50.30
N LEU A 84 -26.69 28.47 50.63
CA LEU A 84 -26.94 27.05 50.39
C LEU A 84 -26.88 26.70 48.89
N PHE A 85 -27.53 27.49 48.05
CA PHE A 85 -27.50 27.31 46.60
C PHE A 85 -26.08 27.47 46.03
N TYR A 86 -25.36 28.52 46.45
CA TYR A 86 -23.97 28.76 46.07
C TYR A 86 -23.09 27.58 46.46
N TYR A 87 -23.24 27.06 47.68
CA TYR A 87 -22.50 25.90 48.14
C TYR A 87 -22.78 24.66 47.26
N LEU A 88 -24.05 24.38 46.93
CA LEU A 88 -24.40 23.28 46.02
C LEU A 88 -23.79 23.46 44.62
N MET A 89 -23.85 24.67 44.06
CA MET A 89 -23.29 24.98 42.74
C MET A 89 -21.76 24.78 42.74
N ALA A 90 -21.09 25.30 43.77
CA ALA A 90 -19.64 25.20 43.93
C ALA A 90 -19.17 23.76 44.13
N LYS A 91 -19.90 22.96 44.91
CA LYS A 91 -19.51 21.57 45.23
C LYS A 91 -19.95 20.53 44.21
N VAL A 92 -21.00 20.78 43.42
CA VAL A 92 -21.57 19.77 42.51
C VAL A 92 -21.41 20.17 41.04
N VAL A 93 -21.77 21.40 40.68
CA VAL A 93 -21.85 21.78 39.27
C VAL A 93 -20.48 22.12 38.69
N LEU A 94 -19.67 22.91 39.41
CA LEU A 94 -18.30 23.20 39.01
C LEU A 94 -17.45 21.94 38.77
N PRO A 95 -17.40 20.95 39.69
CA PRO A 95 -16.62 19.74 39.42
C PRO A 95 -17.17 18.89 38.27
N ARG A 96 -18.49 18.85 38.05
CA ARG A 96 -19.09 18.14 36.90
C ARG A 96 -18.67 18.76 35.55
N ILE A 97 -18.64 20.09 35.47
CA ILE A 97 -18.22 20.80 34.26
C ILE A 97 -16.71 20.64 34.05
N ALA A 98 -15.91 20.79 35.11
CA ALA A 98 -14.47 20.59 35.06
C ALA A 98 -14.12 19.17 34.58
N GLN A 99 -14.77 18.14 35.13
CA GLN A 99 -14.58 16.75 34.72
C GLN A 99 -14.89 16.54 33.23
N THR A 100 -15.95 17.14 32.71
CA THR A 100 -16.31 17.00 31.28
C THR A 100 -15.30 17.70 30.38
N LEU A 101 -14.81 18.88 30.79
CA LEU A 101 -13.80 19.61 30.05
C LEU A 101 -12.48 18.84 30.02
N GLU A 102 -12.06 18.29 31.16
CA GLU A 102 -10.86 17.47 31.27
C GLU A 102 -10.97 16.22 30.39
N GLN A 103 -12.09 15.49 30.44
CA GLN A 103 -12.31 14.32 29.57
C GLN A 103 -12.20 14.64 28.09
N ARG A 104 -12.71 15.80 27.65
CA ARG A 104 -12.58 16.24 26.26
C ARG A 104 -11.15 16.62 25.93
N HIS A 105 -10.48 17.34 26.81
CA HIS A 105 -9.08 17.72 26.65
C HIS A 105 -8.19 16.48 26.55
N ASP A 106 -8.32 15.53 27.48
CA ASP A 106 -7.59 14.27 27.49
C ASP A 106 -7.86 13.46 26.24
N ARG A 107 -9.12 13.37 25.80
CA ARG A 107 -9.46 12.67 24.57
C ARG A 107 -8.79 13.31 23.35
N ILE A 108 -8.85 14.63 23.22
CA ILE A 108 -8.19 15.34 22.12
C ILE A 108 -6.68 15.15 22.17
N ALA A 109 -6.08 15.24 23.36
CA ALA A 109 -4.64 15.04 23.54
C ALA A 109 -4.21 13.61 23.17
N ASN A 110 -4.98 12.61 23.58
CA ASN A 110 -4.75 11.21 23.22
C ASN A 110 -4.94 10.97 21.72
N ASP A 111 -6.02 11.48 21.13
CA ASP A 111 -6.31 11.34 19.70
C ASP A 111 -5.20 12.02 18.85
N LEU A 112 -4.70 13.18 19.29
CA LEU A 112 -3.60 13.87 18.62
C LEU A 112 -2.27 13.13 18.76
N ALA A 113 -1.96 12.62 19.95
CA ALA A 113 -0.76 11.82 20.20
C ALA A 113 -0.77 10.51 19.39
N GLU A 114 -1.93 9.84 19.29
CA GLU A 114 -2.10 8.65 18.47
C GLU A 114 -1.97 8.98 16.98
N ALA A 115 -2.57 10.09 16.52
CA ALA A 115 -2.43 10.54 15.14
C ALA A 115 -0.97 10.85 14.78
N GLU A 116 -0.22 11.53 15.66
CA GLU A 116 1.19 11.84 15.46
C GLU A 116 2.05 10.57 15.45
N LYS A 117 1.76 9.62 16.36
CA LYS A 117 2.41 8.31 16.37
C LYS A 117 2.15 7.54 15.07
N LEU A 118 0.90 7.42 14.63
CA LEU A 118 0.53 6.72 13.40
C LEU A 118 1.13 7.38 12.16
N LYS A 119 1.19 8.73 12.16
CA LYS A 119 1.90 9.47 11.12
C LYS A 119 3.39 9.14 11.11
N GLY A 120 4.05 9.13 12.27
CA GLY A 120 5.46 8.76 12.39
C GLY A 120 5.74 7.31 11.94
N GLU A 121 4.88 6.36 12.32
CA GLU A 121 4.97 4.96 11.88
C GLU A 121 4.78 4.83 10.36
N THR A 122 3.84 5.60 9.78
CA THR A 122 3.60 5.63 8.33
C THR A 122 4.79 6.24 7.59
N ASP A 123 5.30 7.38 8.05
CA ASP A 123 6.47 8.06 7.46
C ASP A 123 7.70 7.13 7.51
N ALA A 124 7.91 6.42 8.62
CA ALA A 124 8.98 5.41 8.75
C ALA A 124 8.77 4.20 7.83
N ALA A 125 7.55 3.70 7.73
CA ALA A 125 7.21 2.59 6.83
C ALA A 125 7.44 2.96 5.36
N ILE A 126 7.02 4.17 4.94
CA ILE A 126 7.27 4.70 3.59
C ILE A 126 8.77 4.78 3.32
N ALA A 127 9.55 5.37 4.24
CA ALA A 127 11.00 5.46 4.08
C ALA A 127 11.66 4.08 3.93
N SER A 128 11.26 3.11 4.76
CA SER A 128 11.78 1.74 4.68
C SER A 128 11.40 1.04 3.37
N TYR A 129 10.18 1.28 2.87
CA TYR A 129 9.69 0.72 1.61
C TYR A 129 10.44 1.30 0.41
N GLU A 130 10.62 2.62 0.38
CA GLU A 130 11.38 3.31 -0.66
C GLU A 130 12.85 2.86 -0.67
N GLN A 131 13.47 2.72 0.50
CA GLN A 131 14.81 2.17 0.63
C GLN A 131 14.89 0.73 0.10
N ALA A 132 13.97 -0.14 0.52
CA ALA A 132 13.93 -1.53 0.05
C ALA A 132 13.75 -1.62 -1.47
N LEU A 133 12.94 -0.74 -2.05
CA LEU A 133 12.73 -0.67 -3.49
C LEU A 133 13.99 -0.17 -4.23
N ALA A 134 14.68 0.82 -3.67
CA ALA A 134 15.95 1.30 -4.22
C ALA A 134 17.03 0.23 -4.18
N GLU A 135 17.19 -0.46 -3.04
CA GLU A 135 18.12 -1.58 -2.90
C GLU A 135 17.78 -2.75 -3.84
N ALA A 136 16.50 -3.09 -3.99
CA ALA A 136 16.08 -4.14 -4.91
C ALA A 136 16.43 -3.79 -6.38
N ARG A 137 16.20 -2.54 -6.79
CA ARG A 137 16.58 -2.05 -8.12
C ARG A 137 18.10 -2.07 -8.33
N GLN A 138 18.87 -1.67 -7.32
CA GLN A 138 20.32 -1.74 -7.37
C GLN A 138 20.81 -3.19 -7.51
N LYS A 139 20.33 -4.09 -6.63
CA LYS A 139 20.68 -5.52 -6.67
C LYS A 139 20.30 -6.16 -8.00
N ALA A 140 19.13 -5.84 -8.55
CA ALA A 140 18.72 -6.32 -9.87
C ALA A 140 19.66 -5.82 -10.98
N GLY A 141 20.04 -4.55 -10.94
CA GLY A 141 21.03 -3.96 -11.85
C GLY A 141 22.40 -4.63 -11.75
N ASP A 142 22.87 -4.90 -10.54
CA ASP A 142 24.16 -5.56 -10.28
C ASP A 142 24.13 -7.02 -10.76
N ILE A 143 23.05 -7.76 -10.49
CA ILE A 143 22.87 -9.14 -10.99
C ILE A 143 22.87 -9.16 -12.52
N ALA A 144 22.17 -8.22 -13.16
CA ALA A 144 22.13 -8.13 -14.61
C ALA A 144 23.52 -7.87 -15.22
N ARG A 145 24.28 -6.92 -14.67
CA ARG A 145 25.66 -6.63 -15.10
C ARG A 145 26.57 -7.84 -14.90
N THR A 146 26.62 -8.37 -13.68
CA THR A 146 27.49 -9.50 -13.32
C THR A 146 27.16 -10.74 -14.16
N THR A 147 25.88 -10.95 -14.49
CA THR A 147 25.46 -12.06 -15.35
C THR A 147 25.86 -11.85 -16.79
N ARG A 148 25.70 -10.64 -17.33
CA ARG A 148 26.17 -10.31 -18.67
C ARG A 148 27.68 -10.50 -18.80
N ASP A 149 28.46 -10.04 -17.82
CA ASP A 149 29.91 -10.19 -17.80
C ASP A 149 30.32 -11.66 -17.73
N ARG A 150 29.64 -12.46 -16.90
CA ARG A 150 29.90 -13.91 -16.79
C ARG A 150 29.57 -14.65 -18.08
N VAL A 151 28.43 -14.33 -18.71
CA VAL A 151 28.01 -14.93 -19.98
C VAL A 151 28.99 -14.55 -21.08
N GLN A 152 29.39 -13.28 -21.17
CA GLN A 152 30.38 -12.83 -22.14
C GLN A 152 31.70 -13.60 -21.99
N LYS A 153 32.19 -13.74 -20.75
CA LYS A 153 33.40 -14.51 -20.47
C LYS A 153 33.27 -16.00 -20.82
N SER A 154 32.10 -16.60 -20.61
CA SER A 154 31.82 -17.99 -21.03
C SER A 154 31.85 -18.11 -22.56
N ILE A 155 31.18 -17.19 -23.26
CA ILE A 155 31.17 -17.15 -24.73
C ILE A 155 32.60 -17.02 -25.28
N ASP A 156 33.39 -16.10 -24.74
CA ASP A 156 34.77 -15.88 -25.18
C ASP A 156 35.64 -17.14 -24.93
N SER A 157 35.46 -17.81 -23.79
CA SER A 157 36.16 -19.06 -23.46
C SER A 157 35.73 -20.23 -24.36
N GLU A 158 34.44 -20.40 -24.60
CA GLU A 158 33.91 -21.46 -25.46
C GLU A 158 34.31 -21.24 -26.91
N ARG A 159 34.32 -19.98 -27.35
CA ARG A 159 34.80 -19.60 -28.68
C ARG A 159 36.28 -19.91 -28.85
N ALA A 160 37.13 -19.55 -27.88
CA ALA A 160 38.55 -19.88 -27.94
C ALA A 160 38.77 -21.40 -28.00
N ALA A 161 38.06 -22.17 -27.16
CA ALA A 161 38.15 -23.64 -27.18
C ALA A 161 37.65 -24.25 -28.51
N ALA A 162 36.61 -23.69 -29.11
CA ALA A 162 36.11 -24.12 -30.41
C ALA A 162 37.11 -23.79 -31.54
N GLU A 163 37.72 -22.59 -31.51
CA GLU A 163 38.77 -22.18 -32.45
C GLU A 163 40.00 -23.10 -32.34
N ASP A 164 40.44 -23.44 -31.12
CA ASP A 164 41.54 -24.40 -30.90
C ASP A 164 41.21 -25.80 -31.41
N SER A 165 39.99 -26.30 -31.14
CA SER A 165 39.55 -27.61 -31.64
C SER A 165 39.48 -27.64 -33.17
N LEU A 166 39.00 -26.56 -33.79
CA LEU A 166 38.93 -26.43 -35.24
C LEU A 166 40.34 -26.40 -35.85
N ALA A 167 41.27 -25.64 -35.26
CA ALA A 167 42.66 -25.58 -35.71
C ALA A 167 43.33 -26.97 -35.64
N SER A 168 43.14 -27.72 -34.55
CA SER A 168 43.66 -29.09 -34.43
C SER A 168 43.08 -30.02 -35.51
N LYS A 169 41.77 -29.96 -35.75
CA LYS A 169 41.11 -30.80 -36.78
C LYS A 169 41.58 -30.44 -38.19
N MET A 170 41.79 -29.16 -38.48
CA MET A 170 42.36 -28.73 -39.76
C MET A 170 43.78 -29.26 -39.94
N ALA A 171 44.63 -29.14 -38.92
CA ALA A 171 46.00 -29.66 -38.98
C ALA A 171 46.05 -31.19 -39.16
N ASP A 172 45.15 -31.94 -38.50
CA ASP A 172 45.07 -33.39 -38.65
C ASP A 172 44.53 -33.80 -40.03
N ALA A 173 43.53 -33.07 -40.56
CA ALA A 173 43.03 -33.28 -41.92
C ALA A 173 44.11 -32.98 -42.97
N GLU A 174 44.88 -31.91 -42.80
CA GLU A 174 46.01 -31.56 -43.68
C GLU A 174 47.08 -32.66 -43.68
N LYS A 175 47.46 -33.17 -42.50
CA LYS A 175 48.38 -34.32 -42.39
C LYS A 175 47.81 -35.57 -43.07
N HIS A 176 46.53 -35.85 -42.88
CA HIS A 176 45.87 -37.00 -43.51
C HIS A 176 45.88 -36.88 -45.04
N ILE A 177 45.53 -35.70 -45.57
CA ILE A 177 45.59 -35.42 -47.02
C ILE A 177 47.02 -35.58 -47.54
N ALA A 178 48.03 -35.07 -46.82
CA ALA A 178 49.43 -35.23 -47.21
C ALA A 178 49.86 -36.70 -47.25
N ASN A 179 49.46 -37.50 -46.25
CA ASN A 179 49.75 -38.93 -46.21
C ASN A 179 49.06 -39.69 -47.33
N VAL A 180 47.76 -39.47 -47.55
CA VAL A 180 47.01 -40.11 -48.65
C VAL A 180 47.61 -39.75 -50.00
N LYS A 181 47.99 -38.47 -50.20
CA LYS A 181 48.68 -38.03 -51.42
C LYS A 181 50.01 -38.75 -51.60
N ALA A 182 50.82 -38.88 -50.55
CA ALA A 182 52.10 -39.57 -50.61
C ALA A 182 51.93 -41.07 -50.94
N SER A 183 50.98 -41.75 -50.28
CA SER A 183 50.65 -43.15 -50.57
C SER A 183 50.16 -43.35 -51.99
N ALA A 184 49.21 -42.53 -52.47
CA ALA A 184 48.69 -42.61 -53.83
C ALA A 184 49.79 -42.39 -54.88
N LEU A 185 50.70 -41.44 -54.65
CA LEU A 185 51.85 -41.24 -55.55
C LEU A 185 52.80 -42.45 -55.54
N GLY A 186 53.03 -43.06 -54.37
CA GLY A 186 53.84 -44.29 -54.25
C GLY A 186 53.21 -45.50 -54.95
N GLU A 187 51.89 -45.67 -54.85
CA GLU A 187 51.16 -46.71 -55.57
C GLU A 187 51.26 -46.53 -57.09
N VAL A 188 51.18 -45.29 -57.59
CA VAL A 188 51.39 -44.98 -59.02
C VAL A 188 52.81 -45.33 -59.46
N ASP A 189 53.83 -45.02 -58.63
CA ASP A 189 55.23 -45.36 -58.93
C ASP A 189 55.45 -46.88 -58.99
N GLU A 190 54.79 -47.64 -58.10
CA GLU A 190 54.85 -49.10 -58.09
C GLU A 190 54.19 -49.70 -59.33
N ILE A 191 52.98 -49.25 -59.68
CA ILE A 191 52.26 -49.67 -60.90
C ILE A 191 53.07 -49.33 -62.15
N ALA A 192 53.69 -48.14 -62.21
CA ALA A 192 54.55 -47.73 -63.32
C ALA A 192 55.78 -48.63 -63.45
N SER A 193 56.43 -48.96 -62.33
CA SER A 193 57.60 -49.85 -62.30
C SER A 193 57.26 -51.28 -62.71
N GLU A 194 56.13 -51.81 -62.24
CA GLU A 194 55.65 -53.16 -62.60
C GLU A 194 55.27 -53.24 -64.08
N THR A 195 54.60 -52.21 -64.61
CA THR A 195 54.26 -52.11 -66.04
C THR A 195 55.51 -52.02 -66.91
N ALA A 196 56.49 -51.18 -66.53
CA ALA A 196 57.76 -51.07 -67.24
C ALA A 196 58.56 -52.39 -67.23
N GLN A 197 58.61 -53.08 -66.09
CA GLN A 197 59.26 -54.38 -65.97
C GLN A 197 58.60 -55.45 -66.87
N THR A 198 57.26 -55.44 -66.92
CA THR A 198 56.48 -56.32 -67.78
C THR A 198 56.77 -56.07 -69.26
N LEU A 199 56.79 -54.80 -69.69
CA LEU A 199 57.09 -54.42 -71.08
C LEU A 199 58.52 -54.81 -71.50
N ILE A 200 59.52 -54.61 -70.63
CA ILE A 200 60.90 -55.01 -70.90
C ILE A 200 61.03 -56.53 -70.98
N GLY A 201 60.32 -57.27 -70.12
CA GLY A 201 60.27 -58.73 -70.18
C GLY A 201 59.68 -59.27 -71.50
N MET A 202 58.69 -58.58 -72.07
CA MET A 202 58.09 -58.95 -73.35
C MET A 202 58.97 -58.60 -74.57
N LEU A 203 59.72 -57.49 -74.51
CA LEU A 203 60.45 -56.95 -75.68
C LEU A 203 61.94 -57.34 -75.73
N GLY A 204 62.61 -57.46 -74.57
CA GLY A 204 64.07 -57.55 -74.48
C GLY A 204 64.64 -58.92 -74.13
N GLY A 205 63.81 -59.92 -73.77
CA GLY A 205 64.25 -61.28 -73.43
C GLY A 205 65.15 -61.41 -72.19
N GLY A 206 65.50 -60.32 -71.51
CA GLY A 206 66.31 -60.27 -70.29
C GLY A 206 65.57 -59.64 -69.11
N LYS A 207 65.80 -60.16 -67.90
CA LYS A 207 65.19 -59.64 -66.66
C LYS A 207 65.99 -58.43 -66.16
N ALA A 208 65.50 -57.21 -66.38
CA ALA A 208 66.01 -56.03 -65.68
C ALA A 208 65.67 -56.14 -64.18
N THR A 209 66.63 -55.85 -63.30
CA THR A 209 66.43 -55.99 -61.85
C THR A 209 65.62 -54.81 -61.32
N LYS A 210 64.79 -55.05 -60.29
CA LYS A 210 63.91 -54.03 -59.69
C LYS A 210 64.69 -52.79 -59.22
N ALA A 211 65.97 -52.94 -58.87
CA ALA A 211 66.87 -51.88 -58.43
C ALA A 211 67.40 -50.97 -59.56
N GLU A 212 67.59 -51.51 -60.78
CA GLU A 212 68.04 -50.73 -61.93
C GLU A 212 66.90 -49.87 -62.51
N LEU A 213 65.68 -50.44 -62.50
CA LEU A 213 64.47 -49.75 -62.93
C LEU A 213 64.11 -48.59 -62.00
N THR A 214 64.17 -48.77 -60.68
CA THR A 214 63.91 -47.68 -59.74
C THR A 214 64.94 -46.56 -59.83
N LYS A 215 66.22 -46.89 -60.08
CA LYS A 215 67.27 -45.90 -60.33
C LYS A 215 67.01 -45.09 -61.61
N ALA A 216 66.70 -45.75 -62.73
CA ALA A 216 66.39 -45.06 -63.99
C ALA A 216 65.11 -44.20 -63.92
N LEU A 217 64.09 -44.68 -63.19
CA LEU A 217 62.86 -43.91 -62.97
C LEU A 217 63.12 -42.64 -62.13
N SER A 218 64.03 -42.72 -61.16
CA SER A 218 64.43 -41.57 -60.33
C SER A 218 65.25 -40.51 -61.09
N GLU A 219 66.09 -40.92 -62.05
CA GLU A 219 66.84 -39.99 -62.92
C GLU A 219 65.93 -39.20 -63.88
N VAL A 220 64.80 -39.77 -64.31
CA VAL A 220 63.82 -39.09 -65.16
C VAL A 220 62.90 -38.16 -64.36
N ARG A 221 62.75 -38.41 -63.05
CA ARG A 221 61.84 -37.66 -62.16
C ARG A 221 62.51 -36.50 -61.41
N GLY A 222 63.85 -36.46 -61.36
CA GLY A 222 64.63 -35.32 -60.83
C GLY A 222 64.62 -34.13 -61.78
#